data_AF-A0A3R9EN36-F1
#
_entry.id   AF-A0A3R9EN36-F1
#
_cell.length_a   1.000
_cell.length_b   1.000
_cell.length_c   1.000
_cell.angle_alpha   90.00
_cell.angle_beta   90.00
_cell.angle_gamma   90.00
#
_symmetry.space_group_name_H-M   'P 1'
#
loop_
_entity.id
_entity.type
_entity.pdbx_description
1 polymer ?
#
loop_
_entity_poly.entity_id
_entity_poly.type
_entity_poly.pdbx_seq_one_letter_code
_entity_poly.pdbx_strand_id
1 'polypeptide(L)'
;MQTAGLVRLTVATPHRRIDIALPEHAAVAEILPGLLARAGEGLADDGVPGGGWSLRRADGTAFDLDRTLGAHRVRDGEVLHLTPRRTDWPELEYDDLVDAIATGSGRTGRAWGPRHTRVAGLAAGAAALLLGLVAVLRAGPPWPGPALWALTAAVLLLTGGVVLARAVRDAAAGAVLAASALPYAFAGGGLVLAGDAPVTGLSAGHLVLAGAAVLAAALAGRLGVAAAPALFTAAATAGLLAVLGGWLATLDDLAGYRAAAVVGGGLLALSGTFAPLVLRLARVPMPVLPRSTADLVRDEPQPPLPLVHSAVARADGLLTGLLAGTSAVVLYCQIVLVRAGGTAPVVLVSLLALGFLMRARLYPILRQRVPLLLAGMSGLGCLAAGPLMAGGALLPAAPLALAVAAGSVAAGVLLSTRRANPYLGRFAEYAEILLVVAIVPVVCWVLGLYALVRGLGG
;
A
#
# COMPACT_ATOMS: atom_id res chain seq x y z
N MET A 1 -4.98 56.52 -10.12
CA MET A 1 -5.94 56.24 -11.20
C MET A 1 -6.15 54.74 -11.23
N GLN A 2 -7.25 54.24 -10.64
CA GLN A 2 -7.59 52.82 -10.69
C GLN A 2 -8.10 52.50 -12.09
N THR A 3 -7.47 51.57 -12.78
CA THR A 3 -7.96 51.01 -14.04
C THR A 3 -9.29 50.32 -13.73
N ALA A 4 -10.40 50.97 -14.10
CA ALA A 4 -11.73 50.39 -14.01
C ALA A 4 -11.75 49.08 -14.83
N GLY A 5 -11.87 47.94 -14.15
CA GLY A 5 -12.15 46.67 -14.83
C GLY A 5 -13.46 46.82 -15.61
N LEU A 6 -13.40 46.63 -16.94
CA LEU A 6 -14.55 46.70 -17.83
C LEU A 6 -14.92 45.28 -18.23
N VAL A 7 -16.21 44.99 -18.25
CA VAL A 7 -16.76 43.73 -18.76
C VAL A 7 -17.53 44.02 -20.04
N ARG A 8 -17.18 43.33 -21.13
CA ARG A 8 -17.87 43.39 -22.42
C ARG A 8 -18.99 42.36 -22.42
N LEU A 9 -20.22 42.80 -22.58
CA LEU A 9 -21.39 41.92 -22.57
C LEU A 9 -22.41 42.34 -23.62
N THR A 10 -23.31 41.43 -23.97
CA THR A 10 -24.42 41.68 -24.87
C THR A 10 -25.70 41.77 -24.07
N VAL A 11 -26.43 42.89 -24.15
CA VAL A 11 -27.77 43.03 -23.58
C VAL A 11 -28.81 42.79 -24.66
N ALA A 12 -29.55 41.69 -24.55
CA ALA A 12 -30.72 41.39 -25.35
C ALA A 12 -31.95 42.10 -24.77
N THR A 13 -32.48 43.07 -25.50
CA THR A 13 -33.74 43.76 -25.21
C THR A 13 -34.85 43.18 -26.10
N PRO A 14 -36.13 43.50 -25.87
CA PRO A 14 -37.22 42.95 -26.68
C PRO A 14 -37.13 43.29 -28.17
N HIS A 15 -36.51 44.42 -28.52
CA HIS A 15 -36.47 44.93 -29.89
C HIS A 15 -35.08 44.92 -30.52
N ARG A 16 -34.00 44.76 -29.74
CA ARG A 16 -32.62 44.73 -30.26
C ARG A 16 -31.63 44.06 -29.31
N ARG A 17 -30.43 43.79 -29.81
CA ARG A 17 -29.27 43.38 -29.01
C ARG A 17 -28.23 44.48 -29.03
N ILE A 18 -27.61 44.74 -27.88
CA ILE A 18 -26.66 45.83 -27.70
C ILE A 18 -25.41 45.28 -27.06
N ASP A 19 -24.28 45.42 -27.74
CA ASP A 19 -22.98 45.10 -27.18
C ASP A 19 -22.42 46.33 -26.46
N ILE A 20 -22.10 46.18 -25.19
CA ILE A 20 -21.65 47.28 -24.33
C ILE A 20 -20.53 46.83 -23.40
N ALA A 21 -19.59 47.74 -23.13
CA ALA A 21 -18.59 47.58 -22.08
C ALA A 21 -19.05 48.35 -20.84
N LEU A 22 -19.18 47.66 -19.72
CA LEU A 22 -19.67 48.21 -18.47
C LEU A 22 -18.62 48.07 -17.35
N PRO A 23 -18.51 49.03 -16.42
CA PRO A 23 -17.62 48.90 -15.28
C PRO A 23 -18.04 47.73 -14.38
N GLU A 24 -17.10 46.83 -14.08
CA GLU A 24 -17.33 45.64 -13.26
C GLU A 24 -17.82 45.98 -11.84
N HIS A 25 -17.39 47.13 -11.32
CA HIS A 25 -17.67 47.60 -9.97
C HIS A 25 -18.92 48.48 -9.87
N ALA A 26 -19.59 48.81 -10.97
CA ALA A 26 -20.82 49.57 -10.93
C ALA A 26 -22.00 48.67 -10.52
N ALA A 27 -22.91 49.20 -9.69
CA ALA A 27 -24.11 48.48 -9.28
C ALA A 27 -25.09 48.36 -10.44
N VAL A 28 -25.88 47.28 -10.47
CA VAL A 28 -26.87 47.08 -11.54
C VAL A 28 -27.89 48.23 -11.57
N ALA A 29 -28.26 48.78 -10.41
CA ALA A 29 -29.13 49.96 -10.29
C ALA A 29 -28.58 51.21 -11.02
N GLU A 30 -27.27 51.42 -11.00
CA GLU A 30 -26.62 52.59 -11.62
C GLU A 30 -26.57 52.45 -13.15
N ILE A 31 -26.42 51.23 -13.64
CA ILE A 31 -26.27 50.92 -15.06
C ILE A 31 -27.62 50.84 -15.77
N LEU A 32 -28.66 50.35 -15.07
CA LEU A 32 -29.95 50.03 -15.67
C LEU A 32 -30.63 51.22 -16.39
N PRO A 33 -30.67 52.46 -15.86
CA PRO A 33 -31.24 53.61 -16.58
C PRO A 33 -30.48 53.90 -17.88
N GLY A 34 -29.15 53.79 -17.84
CA GLY A 34 -28.29 53.99 -19.01
C GLY A 34 -28.44 52.89 -20.07
N LEU A 35 -28.78 51.67 -19.66
CA LEU A 35 -29.15 50.58 -20.56
C LEU A 35 -30.54 50.81 -21.17
N LEU A 36 -31.52 51.24 -20.38
CA LEU A 36 -32.87 51.53 -20.87
C LEU A 36 -32.88 52.65 -21.92
N ALA A 37 -32.14 53.74 -21.67
CA ALA A 37 -31.97 54.83 -22.64
C ALA A 37 -31.33 54.35 -23.96
N ARG A 38 -30.41 53.37 -23.87
CA ARG A 38 -29.78 52.74 -25.04
C ARG A 38 -30.60 51.59 -25.62
N ALA A 39 -31.65 51.12 -24.95
CA ALA A 39 -32.49 49.98 -25.34
C ALA A 39 -33.59 50.38 -26.32
N GLY A 40 -34.10 51.61 -26.24
CA GLY A 40 -35.13 52.17 -27.14
C GLY A 40 -35.77 53.42 -26.56
N GLU A 41 -36.30 54.29 -27.40
CA GLU A 41 -37.14 55.42 -26.94
C GLU A 41 -38.45 54.88 -26.37
N GLY A 42 -38.88 55.37 -25.20
CA GLY A 42 -40.11 54.92 -24.52
C GLY A 42 -40.00 53.64 -23.69
N LEU A 43 -38.90 52.89 -23.81
CA LEU A 43 -38.75 51.57 -23.17
C LEU A 43 -38.79 51.65 -21.63
N ALA A 44 -38.35 52.77 -21.04
CA ALA A 44 -38.45 53.00 -19.61
C ALA A 44 -39.91 53.06 -19.12
N ASP A 45 -40.80 53.66 -19.91
CA ASP A 45 -42.22 53.83 -19.60
C ASP A 45 -43.00 52.53 -19.88
N ASP A 46 -42.61 51.78 -20.91
CA ASP A 46 -43.18 50.46 -21.24
C ASP A 46 -43.02 49.42 -20.12
N GLY A 47 -42.06 49.62 -19.22
CA GLY A 47 -41.81 48.73 -18.07
C GLY A 47 -42.75 48.94 -16.89
N VAL A 48 -43.49 50.06 -16.84
CA VAL A 48 -44.33 50.44 -15.70
C VAL A 48 -45.42 49.40 -15.37
N PRO A 49 -46.17 48.86 -16.34
CA PRO A 49 -47.17 47.81 -16.08
C PRO A 49 -46.56 46.51 -15.52
N GLY A 50 -45.30 46.23 -15.87
CA GLY A 50 -44.55 45.02 -15.50
C GLY A 50 -43.78 45.12 -14.18
N GLY A 51 -43.91 46.21 -13.42
CA GLY A 51 -43.17 46.46 -12.18
C GLY A 51 -41.71 46.90 -12.40
N GLY A 52 -41.43 47.49 -13.57
CA GLY A 52 -40.10 47.92 -14.00
C GLY A 52 -39.34 46.85 -14.78
N TRP A 53 -38.09 47.15 -15.09
CA TRP A 53 -37.19 46.25 -15.81
C TRP A 53 -36.24 45.52 -14.86
N SER A 54 -35.92 44.29 -15.21
CA SER A 54 -34.91 43.48 -14.53
C SER A 54 -33.94 42.92 -15.56
N LEU A 55 -32.65 42.91 -15.19
CA LEU A 55 -31.64 42.18 -15.94
C LEU A 55 -31.64 40.73 -15.48
N ARG A 56 -31.65 39.79 -16.41
CA ARG A 56 -31.65 38.35 -16.14
C ARG A 56 -30.56 37.64 -16.96
N ARG A 57 -30.05 36.53 -16.45
CA ARG A 57 -29.20 35.61 -17.23
C ARG A 57 -30.09 34.65 -18.04
N ALA A 58 -29.50 33.97 -19.03
CA ALA A 58 -30.18 32.98 -19.85
C ALA A 58 -30.85 31.83 -19.06
N ASP A 59 -30.38 31.54 -17.84
CA ASP A 59 -30.96 30.55 -16.92
C ASP A 59 -32.18 31.08 -16.13
N GLY A 60 -32.59 32.32 -16.38
CA GLY A 60 -33.73 32.96 -15.72
C GLY A 60 -33.40 33.65 -14.41
N THR A 61 -32.16 33.54 -13.92
CA THR A 61 -31.74 34.21 -12.68
C THR A 61 -31.78 35.72 -12.83
N ALA A 62 -32.51 36.38 -11.94
CA ALA A 62 -32.62 37.84 -11.92
C ALA A 62 -31.47 38.46 -11.14
N PHE A 63 -30.92 39.54 -11.69
CA PHE A 63 -29.89 40.31 -11.04
C PHE A 63 -30.48 41.17 -9.93
N ASP A 64 -29.83 41.12 -8.78
CA ASP A 64 -30.08 42.05 -7.68
C ASP A 64 -29.51 43.43 -8.00
N LEU A 65 -30.32 44.47 -7.80
CA LEU A 65 -30.03 45.86 -8.18
C LEU A 65 -28.91 46.48 -7.32
N ASP A 66 -28.79 46.05 -6.06
CA ASP A 66 -27.85 46.59 -5.07
C ASP A 66 -26.44 46.01 -5.21
N ARG A 67 -26.25 45.05 -6.12
CA ARG A 67 -24.98 44.33 -6.30
C ARG A 67 -24.29 44.74 -7.59
N THR A 68 -22.96 44.66 -7.57
CA THR A 68 -22.12 44.99 -8.73
C THR A 68 -22.06 43.83 -9.74
N LEU A 69 -21.70 44.13 -10.99
CA LEU A 69 -21.52 43.10 -12.02
C LEU A 69 -20.45 42.06 -11.62
N GLY A 70 -19.36 42.51 -10.99
CA GLY A 70 -18.32 41.62 -10.44
C GLY A 70 -18.83 40.74 -9.29
N ALA A 71 -19.73 41.25 -8.44
CA ALA A 71 -20.34 40.47 -7.36
C ALA A 71 -21.29 39.36 -7.89
N HIS A 72 -21.91 39.60 -9.04
CA HIS A 72 -22.66 38.61 -9.81
C HIS A 72 -21.77 37.72 -10.71
N ARG A 73 -20.45 37.99 -10.72
CA ARG A 73 -19.43 37.27 -11.50
C ARG A 73 -19.76 37.21 -13.00
N VAL A 74 -20.25 38.32 -13.54
CA VAL A 74 -20.51 38.45 -14.99
C VAL A 74 -19.20 38.34 -15.74
N ARG A 75 -19.18 37.51 -16.79
CA ARG A 75 -17.98 37.29 -17.61
C ARG A 75 -18.03 38.09 -18.90
N ASP A 76 -16.85 38.34 -19.46
CA ASP A 76 -16.74 38.86 -20.82
C ASP A 76 -17.42 37.91 -21.82
N GLY A 77 -18.23 38.48 -22.71
CA GLY A 77 -19.00 37.79 -23.73
C GLY A 77 -20.33 37.22 -23.25
N GLU A 78 -20.73 37.45 -21.99
CA GLU A 78 -22.01 36.96 -21.47
C GLU A 78 -23.21 37.72 -22.09
N VAL A 79 -24.29 36.98 -22.38
CA VAL A 79 -25.54 37.56 -22.90
C VAL A 79 -26.53 37.71 -21.75
N LEU A 80 -26.94 38.94 -21.47
CA LEU A 80 -27.92 39.28 -20.44
C LEU A 80 -29.22 39.71 -21.09
N HIS A 81 -30.34 39.35 -20.50
CA HIS A 81 -31.68 39.62 -20.99
C HIS A 81 -32.31 40.74 -20.18
N LEU A 82 -32.71 41.81 -20.84
CA LEU A 82 -33.46 42.90 -20.24
C LEU A 82 -34.95 42.61 -20.44
N THR A 83 -35.63 42.21 -19.37
CA THR A 83 -37.05 41.83 -19.41
C THR A 83 -37.86 42.58 -18.36
N PRO A 84 -39.18 42.74 -18.55
CA PRO A 84 -40.06 43.19 -17.47
C PRO A 84 -39.89 42.33 -16.21
N ARG A 85 -39.97 42.97 -15.04
CA ARG A 85 -39.68 42.33 -13.75
C ARG A 85 -40.61 41.14 -13.47
N ARG A 86 -41.87 41.27 -13.88
CA ARG A 86 -42.92 40.24 -13.76
C ARG A 86 -43.00 39.27 -14.96
N THR A 87 -41.96 39.18 -15.79
CA THR A 87 -41.92 38.15 -16.84
C THR A 87 -41.69 36.77 -16.22
N ASP A 88 -42.60 35.85 -16.52
CA ASP A 88 -42.45 34.42 -16.24
C ASP A 88 -41.34 33.86 -17.14
N TRP A 89 -40.30 33.28 -16.52
CA TRP A 89 -39.18 32.68 -17.24
C TRP A 89 -39.38 31.16 -17.28
N PRO A 90 -39.45 30.54 -18.47
CA PRO A 90 -39.67 29.10 -18.56
C PRO A 90 -38.49 28.33 -17.94
N GLU A 91 -38.79 27.23 -17.27
CA GLU A 91 -37.77 26.34 -16.70
C GLU A 91 -36.99 25.67 -17.84
N LEU A 92 -35.67 25.53 -17.68
CA LEU A 92 -34.80 24.86 -18.65
C LEU A 92 -35.15 23.37 -18.69
N GLU A 93 -35.89 22.95 -19.71
CA GLU A 93 -36.17 21.55 -20.00
C GLU A 93 -34.96 20.91 -20.70
N TYR A 94 -34.30 19.98 -20.01
CA TYR A 94 -33.20 19.21 -20.59
C TYR A 94 -33.77 18.01 -21.33
N ASP A 95 -33.74 18.06 -22.66
CA ASP A 95 -34.30 17.05 -23.59
C ASP A 95 -33.56 15.70 -23.55
N ASP A 96 -32.41 15.61 -22.86
CA ASP A 96 -31.51 14.46 -22.95
C ASP A 96 -31.25 13.76 -21.60
N LEU A 97 -32.34 13.26 -20.99
CA LEU A 97 -32.27 12.39 -19.81
C LEU A 97 -31.52 11.08 -20.08
N VAL A 98 -31.41 10.66 -21.35
CA VAL A 98 -30.68 9.45 -21.76
C VAL A 98 -29.17 9.67 -21.71
N ASP A 99 -28.67 10.83 -22.18
CA ASP A 99 -27.25 11.17 -22.07
C ASP A 99 -26.84 11.45 -20.62
N ALA A 100 -27.75 11.97 -19.78
CA ALA A 100 -27.53 12.13 -18.33
C ALA A 100 -27.39 10.79 -17.58
N ILE A 101 -28.14 9.75 -17.98
CA ILE A 101 -28.03 8.40 -17.41
C ILE A 101 -26.75 7.70 -17.91
N ALA A 102 -26.40 7.86 -19.19
CA ALA A 102 -25.18 7.29 -19.77
C ALA A 102 -23.90 7.94 -19.17
N THR A 103 -23.86 9.26 -19.01
CA THR A 103 -22.77 9.96 -18.32
C THR A 103 -22.78 9.72 -16.81
N GLY A 104 -23.96 9.52 -16.21
CA GLY A 104 -24.15 9.15 -14.81
C GLY A 104 -23.58 7.77 -14.46
N SER A 105 -23.68 6.79 -15.35
CA SER A 105 -23.11 5.44 -15.16
C SER A 105 -21.57 5.44 -15.23
N GLY A 106 -20.98 6.33 -16.03
CA GLY A 106 -19.53 6.53 -16.08
C GLY A 106 -18.95 7.12 -14.78
N ARG A 107 -19.78 7.77 -13.96
CA ARG A 107 -19.38 8.31 -12.64
C ARG A 107 -19.40 7.27 -11.53
N THR A 108 -20.14 6.18 -11.67
CA THR A 108 -20.25 5.11 -10.65
C THR A 108 -19.30 3.92 -10.91
N GLY A 109 -18.84 3.70 -12.15
CA GLY A 109 -17.90 2.62 -12.47
C GLY A 109 -16.91 2.99 -13.58
N ARG A 110 -15.62 2.72 -13.36
CA ARG A 110 -14.61 2.80 -14.43
C ARG A 110 -14.93 1.73 -15.48
N ALA A 111 -15.09 2.15 -16.74
CA ALA A 111 -15.28 1.23 -17.86
C ALA A 111 -14.05 0.31 -18.03
N TRP A 112 -14.30 -0.95 -18.42
CA TRP A 112 -13.24 -1.88 -18.77
C TRP A 112 -12.46 -1.35 -19.97
N GLY A 113 -11.15 -1.57 -19.98
CA GLY A 113 -10.27 -1.03 -21.03
C GLY A 113 -9.01 -1.87 -21.19
N PRO A 114 -8.15 -1.55 -22.17
CA PRO A 114 -6.98 -2.36 -22.50
C PRO A 114 -6.05 -2.65 -21.31
N ARG A 115 -5.90 -1.68 -20.39
CA ARG A 115 -5.14 -1.86 -19.15
C ARG A 115 -5.75 -2.93 -18.26
N HIS A 116 -7.07 -2.98 -18.14
CA HIS A 116 -7.78 -3.98 -17.34
C HIS A 116 -7.62 -5.37 -17.97
N THR A 117 -7.78 -5.50 -19.30
CA THR A 117 -7.50 -6.75 -20.03
C THR A 117 -6.07 -7.23 -19.80
N ARG A 118 -5.09 -6.33 -19.86
CA ARG A 118 -3.68 -6.66 -19.62
C ARG A 118 -3.44 -7.16 -18.19
N VAL A 119 -3.98 -6.47 -17.18
CA VAL A 119 -3.86 -6.88 -15.77
C VAL A 119 -4.55 -8.23 -15.54
N ALA A 120 -5.75 -8.42 -16.08
CA ALA A 120 -6.49 -9.67 -15.99
C ALA A 120 -5.76 -10.82 -16.67
N GLY A 121 -5.21 -10.61 -17.86
CA GLY A 121 -4.41 -11.62 -18.58
C GLY A 121 -3.15 -12.02 -17.82
N LEU A 122 -2.40 -11.05 -17.28
CA LEU A 122 -1.23 -11.35 -16.45
C LEU A 122 -1.60 -12.06 -15.15
N ALA A 123 -2.70 -11.65 -14.50
CA ALA A 123 -3.19 -12.30 -13.28
C ALA A 123 -3.68 -13.72 -13.54
N ALA A 124 -4.45 -13.94 -14.61
CA ALA A 124 -4.92 -15.26 -15.02
C ALA A 124 -3.76 -16.18 -15.41
N GLY A 125 -2.78 -15.68 -16.16
CA GLY A 125 -1.56 -16.42 -16.49
C GLY A 125 -0.76 -16.80 -15.25
N ALA A 126 -0.54 -15.86 -14.32
CA ALA A 126 0.11 -16.14 -13.05
C ALA A 126 -0.67 -17.17 -12.22
N ALA A 127 -2.00 -17.07 -12.17
CA ALA A 127 -2.85 -18.04 -11.47
C ALA A 127 -2.76 -19.43 -12.11
N ALA A 128 -2.80 -19.54 -13.45
CA ALA A 128 -2.63 -20.79 -14.16
C ALA A 128 -1.25 -21.43 -13.90
N LEU A 129 -0.19 -20.61 -13.87
CA LEU A 129 1.14 -21.06 -13.47
C LEU A 129 1.15 -21.55 -12.02
N LEU A 130 0.49 -20.88 -11.08
CA LEU A 130 0.41 -21.37 -9.70
C LEU A 130 -0.40 -22.68 -9.59
N LEU A 131 -1.45 -22.85 -10.41
CA LEU A 131 -2.19 -24.11 -10.49
C LEU A 131 -1.32 -25.26 -11.04
N GLY A 132 -0.40 -24.97 -11.97
CA GLY A 132 0.59 -25.95 -12.43
C GLY A 132 1.48 -26.51 -11.31
N LEU A 133 1.78 -25.70 -10.29
CA LEU A 133 2.51 -26.16 -9.11
C LEU A 133 1.74 -27.23 -8.33
N VAL A 134 0.41 -27.16 -8.31
CA VAL A 134 -0.44 -28.19 -7.69
C VAL A 134 -0.24 -29.53 -8.39
N ALA A 135 -0.07 -29.55 -9.72
CA ALA A 135 0.21 -30.77 -10.46
C ALA A 135 1.57 -31.38 -10.06
N VAL A 136 2.62 -30.55 -9.88
CA VAL A 136 3.93 -31.00 -9.37
C VAL A 136 3.79 -31.65 -8.00
N LEU A 137 3.08 -31.01 -7.08
CA LEU A 137 2.90 -31.52 -5.72
C LEU A 137 2.01 -32.78 -5.68
N ARG A 138 1.08 -32.92 -6.62
CA ARG A 138 0.20 -34.09 -6.73
C ARG A 138 0.78 -35.26 -7.52
N ALA A 139 1.88 -35.07 -8.25
CA ALA A 139 2.59 -36.15 -8.93
C ALA A 139 3.08 -37.22 -7.93
N GLY A 140 3.39 -36.81 -6.69
CA GLY A 140 3.83 -37.69 -5.63
C GLY A 140 5.27 -38.20 -5.82
N PRO A 141 5.77 -39.00 -4.86
CA PRO A 141 7.07 -39.64 -5.00
C PRO A 141 7.06 -40.70 -6.14
N PRO A 142 8.20 -40.94 -6.82
CA PRO A 142 9.52 -40.39 -6.55
C PRO A 142 9.66 -38.91 -6.98
N TRP A 143 10.15 -38.07 -6.07
CA TRP A 143 10.23 -36.62 -6.26
C TRP A 143 11.25 -36.06 -7.27
N PRO A 144 12.35 -36.75 -7.64
CA PRO A 144 13.34 -36.18 -8.57
C PRO A 144 12.75 -35.72 -9.91
N GLY A 145 11.78 -36.46 -10.46
CA GLY A 145 11.12 -36.10 -11.72
C GLY A 145 10.30 -34.81 -11.62
N PRO A 146 9.30 -34.73 -10.72
CA PRO A 146 8.54 -33.51 -10.45
C PRO A 146 9.43 -32.32 -10.04
N ALA A 147 10.48 -32.57 -9.26
CA ALA A 147 11.42 -31.54 -8.82
C ALA A 147 12.22 -30.94 -10.00
N LEU A 148 12.75 -31.79 -10.89
CA LEU A 148 13.46 -31.34 -12.08
C LEU A 148 12.54 -30.57 -13.02
N TRP A 149 11.29 -31.01 -13.17
CA TRP A 149 10.28 -30.26 -13.94
C TRP A 149 10.01 -28.88 -13.31
N ALA A 150 9.87 -28.79 -11.99
CA ALA A 150 9.68 -27.51 -11.32
C ALA A 150 10.90 -26.59 -11.45
N LEU A 151 12.12 -27.12 -11.31
CA LEU A 151 13.36 -26.34 -11.50
C LEU A 151 13.50 -25.85 -12.94
N THR A 152 13.22 -26.70 -13.93
CA THR A 152 13.26 -26.30 -15.35
C THR A 152 12.20 -25.26 -15.66
N ALA A 153 10.97 -25.41 -15.15
CA ALA A 153 9.93 -24.39 -15.24
C ALA A 153 10.37 -23.07 -14.58
N ALA A 154 11.01 -23.11 -13.41
CA ALA A 154 11.52 -21.91 -12.74
C ALA A 154 12.56 -21.18 -13.62
N VAL A 155 13.51 -21.91 -14.21
CA VAL A 155 14.51 -21.34 -15.12
C VAL A 155 13.84 -20.74 -16.37
N LEU A 156 12.90 -21.46 -16.99
CA LEU A 156 12.17 -20.97 -18.17
C LEU A 156 11.35 -19.70 -17.87
N LEU A 157 10.67 -19.67 -16.73
CA LEU A 157 9.88 -18.50 -16.29
C LEU A 157 10.77 -17.30 -15.96
N LEU A 158 11.92 -17.52 -15.31
CA LEU A 158 12.90 -16.46 -15.06
C LEU A 158 13.47 -15.92 -16.36
N THR A 159 13.97 -16.78 -17.24
CA THR A 159 14.55 -16.37 -18.53
C THR A 159 13.52 -15.64 -19.39
N GLY A 160 12.32 -16.17 -19.53
CA GLY A 160 11.20 -15.49 -20.19
C GLY A 160 10.88 -14.14 -19.56
N GLY A 161 10.90 -14.06 -18.22
CA GLY A 161 10.67 -12.81 -17.49
C GLY A 161 11.74 -11.76 -17.77
N VAL A 162 13.01 -12.17 -17.81
CA VAL A 162 14.14 -11.31 -18.16
C VAL A 162 14.07 -10.88 -19.62
N VAL A 163 13.73 -11.78 -20.55
CA VAL A 163 13.58 -11.47 -21.97
C VAL A 163 12.43 -10.46 -22.17
N LEU A 164 11.28 -10.66 -21.53
CA LEU A 164 10.19 -9.68 -21.56
C LEU A 164 10.61 -8.31 -21.01
N ALA A 165 11.33 -8.30 -19.89
CA ALA A 165 11.78 -7.06 -19.27
C ALA A 165 12.85 -6.32 -20.08
N ARG A 166 13.76 -7.04 -20.74
CA ARG A 166 14.94 -6.47 -21.41
C ARG A 166 14.78 -6.33 -22.92
N ALA A 167 14.35 -7.39 -23.61
CA ALA A 167 14.22 -7.42 -25.06
C ALA A 167 12.90 -6.79 -25.52
N VAL A 168 11.79 -7.13 -24.87
CA VAL A 168 10.45 -6.58 -25.20
C VAL A 168 10.20 -5.23 -24.50
N ARG A 169 11.07 -4.85 -23.54
CA ARG A 169 10.96 -3.63 -22.73
C ARG A 169 9.65 -3.54 -21.91
N ASP A 170 9.03 -4.68 -21.62
CA ASP A 170 7.89 -4.79 -20.70
C ASP A 170 8.36 -5.36 -19.36
N ALA A 171 8.90 -4.47 -18.52
CA ALA A 171 9.40 -4.85 -17.20
C ALA A 171 8.29 -5.36 -16.27
N ALA A 172 7.05 -4.89 -16.42
CA ALA A 172 5.94 -5.30 -15.55
C ALA A 172 5.46 -6.72 -15.86
N ALA A 173 5.28 -7.06 -17.14
CA ALA A 173 4.97 -8.44 -17.54
C ALA A 173 6.13 -9.39 -17.20
N GLY A 174 7.37 -8.94 -17.45
CA GLY A 174 8.57 -9.68 -17.07
C GLY A 174 8.66 -9.96 -15.57
N ALA A 175 8.27 -9.00 -14.72
CA ALA A 175 8.24 -9.18 -13.27
C ALA A 175 7.19 -10.19 -12.82
N VAL A 176 6.01 -10.24 -13.46
CA VAL A 176 4.99 -11.25 -13.15
C VAL A 176 5.52 -12.64 -13.46
N LEU A 177 6.10 -12.84 -14.65
CA LEU A 177 6.60 -14.14 -15.06
C LEU A 177 7.79 -14.60 -14.20
N ALA A 178 8.74 -13.71 -13.92
CA ALA A 178 9.88 -13.99 -13.04
C ALA A 178 9.45 -14.20 -11.58
N ALA A 179 8.43 -13.51 -11.08
CA ALA A 179 7.90 -13.75 -9.74
C ALA A 179 7.19 -15.11 -9.65
N SER A 180 6.47 -15.53 -10.69
CA SER A 180 5.85 -16.85 -10.79
C SER A 180 6.89 -17.99 -10.75
N ALA A 181 8.15 -17.73 -11.07
CA ALA A 181 9.22 -18.72 -10.94
C ALA A 181 9.61 -19.05 -9.50
N LEU A 182 9.35 -18.16 -8.54
CA LEU A 182 9.82 -18.32 -7.15
C LEU A 182 9.20 -19.54 -6.44
N PRO A 183 7.87 -19.79 -6.53
CA PRO A 183 7.26 -21.00 -5.96
C PRO A 183 7.77 -22.29 -6.63
N TYR A 184 8.05 -22.25 -7.93
CA TYR A 184 8.65 -23.38 -8.66
C TYR A 184 10.08 -23.66 -8.20
N ALA A 185 10.89 -22.61 -8.00
CA ALA A 185 12.23 -22.75 -7.44
C ALA A 185 12.19 -23.32 -6.01
N PHE A 186 11.25 -22.87 -5.19
CA PHE A 186 11.05 -23.40 -3.83
C PHE A 186 10.70 -24.89 -3.84
N ALA A 187 9.66 -25.28 -4.59
CA ALA A 187 9.22 -26.66 -4.67
C ALA A 187 10.29 -27.56 -5.30
N GLY A 188 10.86 -27.15 -6.43
CA GLY A 188 11.91 -27.89 -7.11
C GLY A 188 13.15 -28.06 -6.24
N GLY A 189 13.64 -26.99 -5.62
CA GLY A 189 14.80 -27.04 -4.73
C GLY A 189 14.57 -27.91 -3.50
N GLY A 190 13.39 -27.85 -2.90
CA GLY A 190 13.05 -28.68 -1.73
C GLY A 190 12.85 -30.15 -2.07
N LEU A 191 12.34 -30.46 -3.26
CA LEU A 191 11.97 -31.83 -3.64
C LEU A 191 13.10 -32.59 -4.37
N VAL A 192 14.14 -31.91 -4.85
CA VAL A 192 15.17 -32.53 -5.71
C VAL A 192 15.91 -33.69 -5.04
N LEU A 193 16.13 -33.62 -3.72
CA LEU A 193 16.76 -34.69 -2.93
C LEU A 193 15.77 -35.43 -2.02
N ALA A 194 14.46 -35.23 -2.19
CA ALA A 194 13.43 -35.82 -1.32
C ALA A 194 13.23 -37.32 -1.54
N GLY A 195 13.73 -37.89 -2.64
CA GLY A 195 13.61 -39.33 -2.93
C GLY A 195 12.15 -39.79 -2.91
N ASP A 196 11.87 -40.77 -2.06
CA ASP A 196 10.52 -41.34 -1.87
C ASP A 196 9.80 -40.82 -0.60
N ALA A 197 10.41 -39.87 0.13
CA ALA A 197 9.85 -39.38 1.38
C ALA A 197 8.53 -38.65 1.14
N PRO A 198 7.46 -38.86 1.93
CA PRO A 198 6.24 -38.07 1.81
C PRO A 198 6.53 -36.59 2.09
N VAL A 199 5.72 -35.67 1.54
CA VAL A 199 5.88 -34.21 1.75
C VAL A 199 5.88 -33.83 3.23
N THR A 200 5.16 -34.58 4.06
CA THR A 200 5.10 -34.40 5.53
C THR A 200 6.38 -34.84 6.25
N GLY A 201 7.23 -35.64 5.61
CA GLY A 201 8.50 -36.16 6.13
C GLY A 201 9.74 -35.42 5.63
N LEU A 202 9.58 -34.26 4.98
CA LEU A 202 10.71 -33.47 4.49
C LEU A 202 11.55 -32.94 5.66
N SER A 203 12.85 -33.25 5.64
CA SER A 203 13.82 -32.80 6.65
C SER A 203 14.23 -31.33 6.48
N ALA A 204 14.91 -30.78 7.50
CA ALA A 204 15.47 -29.42 7.47
C ALA A 204 16.44 -29.18 6.28
N GLY A 205 17.15 -30.21 5.82
CA GLY A 205 18.04 -30.12 4.66
C GLY A 205 17.29 -29.75 3.36
N HIS A 206 16.06 -30.25 3.19
CA HIS A 206 15.21 -29.88 2.06
C HIS A 206 14.81 -28.40 2.11
N LEU A 207 14.57 -27.86 3.31
CA LEU A 207 14.28 -26.43 3.49
C LEU A 207 15.50 -25.57 3.12
N VAL A 208 16.72 -26.01 3.44
CA VAL A 208 17.95 -25.32 3.03
C VAL A 208 18.04 -25.23 1.51
N LEU A 209 17.81 -26.34 0.80
CA LEU A 209 17.86 -26.38 -0.67
C LEU A 209 16.73 -25.54 -1.30
N ALA A 210 15.51 -25.63 -0.77
CA ALA A 210 14.39 -24.80 -1.20
C ALA A 210 14.70 -23.30 -1.02
N GLY A 211 15.24 -22.93 0.15
CA GLY A 211 15.64 -21.56 0.46
C GLY A 211 16.76 -21.05 -0.45
N ALA A 212 17.76 -21.89 -0.73
CA ALA A 212 18.86 -21.57 -1.63
C ALA A 212 18.38 -21.37 -3.08
N ALA A 213 17.48 -22.24 -3.56
CA ALA A 213 16.88 -22.11 -4.89
C ALA A 213 16.05 -20.83 -5.03
N VAL A 214 15.23 -20.49 -4.03
CA VAL A 214 14.48 -19.22 -4.00
C VAL A 214 15.43 -18.02 -3.95
N LEU A 215 16.49 -18.07 -3.13
CA LEU A 215 17.47 -17.00 -3.03
C LEU A 215 18.16 -16.77 -4.39
N ALA A 216 18.62 -17.83 -5.05
CA ALA A 216 19.24 -17.75 -6.37
C ALA A 216 18.27 -17.18 -7.42
N ALA A 217 17.03 -17.70 -7.47
CA ALA A 217 15.99 -17.23 -8.37
C ALA A 217 15.63 -15.75 -8.12
N ALA A 218 15.54 -15.34 -6.85
CA ALA A 218 15.23 -13.98 -6.46
C ALA A 218 16.36 -13.01 -6.82
N LEU A 219 17.62 -13.40 -6.65
CA LEU A 219 18.77 -12.60 -7.08
C LEU A 219 18.83 -12.47 -8.60
N ALA A 220 18.61 -13.57 -9.33
CA ALA A 220 18.54 -13.56 -10.79
C ALA A 220 17.39 -12.65 -11.29
N GLY A 221 16.20 -12.77 -10.70
CA GLY A 221 15.06 -11.90 -11.00
C GLY A 221 15.34 -10.43 -10.68
N ARG A 222 15.98 -10.14 -9.54
CA ARG A 222 16.33 -8.78 -9.11
C ARG A 222 17.33 -8.09 -10.04
N LEU A 223 18.25 -8.85 -10.63
CA LEU A 223 19.25 -8.35 -11.58
C LEU A 223 18.69 -8.28 -13.01
N GLY A 224 17.87 -9.26 -13.39
CA GLY A 224 17.31 -9.37 -14.73
C GLY A 224 16.13 -8.44 -14.99
N VAL A 225 15.27 -8.21 -14.00
CA VAL A 225 14.03 -7.44 -14.12
C VAL A 225 14.08 -6.17 -13.26
N ALA A 226 13.90 -5.01 -13.90
CA ALA A 226 13.95 -3.71 -13.20
C ALA A 226 12.68 -3.40 -12.39
N ALA A 227 11.54 -4.00 -12.73
CA ALA A 227 10.28 -3.79 -12.04
C ALA A 227 10.15 -4.67 -10.78
N ALA A 228 9.29 -4.23 -9.85
CA ALA A 228 8.99 -4.92 -8.59
C ALA A 228 10.22 -5.33 -7.74
N PRO A 229 11.24 -4.46 -7.54
CA PRO A 229 12.45 -4.82 -6.81
C PRO A 229 12.19 -5.25 -5.35
N ALA A 230 11.12 -4.75 -4.74
CA ALA A 230 10.69 -5.13 -3.39
C ALA A 230 10.25 -6.60 -3.30
N LEU A 231 9.59 -7.14 -4.35
CA LEU A 231 9.15 -8.53 -4.36
C LEU A 231 10.34 -9.48 -4.39
N PHE A 232 11.30 -9.24 -5.29
CA PHE A 232 12.52 -10.05 -5.36
C PHE A 232 13.38 -9.90 -4.11
N THR A 233 13.43 -8.72 -3.50
CA THR A 233 14.14 -8.54 -2.23
C THR A 233 13.43 -9.29 -1.09
N ALA A 234 12.10 -9.33 -1.07
CA ALA A 234 11.34 -10.13 -0.11
C ALA A 234 11.60 -11.62 -0.26
N ALA A 235 11.60 -12.12 -1.50
CA ALA A 235 11.90 -13.51 -1.81
C ALA A 235 13.35 -13.88 -1.45
N ALA A 236 14.32 -13.01 -1.76
CA ALA A 236 15.72 -13.21 -1.37
C ALA A 236 15.87 -13.23 0.16
N THR A 237 15.19 -12.32 0.87
CA THR A 237 15.17 -12.29 2.34
C THR A 237 14.58 -13.58 2.90
N ALA A 238 13.43 -14.02 2.39
CA ALA A 238 12.78 -15.25 2.82
C ALA A 238 13.63 -16.49 2.52
N GLY A 239 14.24 -16.56 1.33
CA GLY A 239 15.15 -17.65 0.94
C GLY A 239 16.39 -17.72 1.84
N LEU A 240 17.02 -16.58 2.12
CA LEU A 240 18.15 -16.50 3.05
C LEU A 240 17.76 -16.96 4.47
N LEU A 241 16.61 -16.50 4.98
CA LEU A 241 16.14 -16.89 6.30
C LEU A 241 15.71 -18.35 6.36
N ALA A 242 15.17 -18.92 5.27
CA ALA A 242 14.89 -20.35 5.16
C ALA A 242 16.17 -21.19 5.17
N VAL A 243 17.24 -20.73 4.50
CA VAL A 243 18.58 -21.35 4.59
C VAL A 243 19.09 -21.30 6.03
N LEU A 244 19.06 -20.13 6.67
CA LEU A 244 19.53 -19.98 8.05
C LEU A 244 18.71 -20.82 9.04
N GLY A 245 17.38 -20.80 8.94
CA GLY A 245 16.49 -21.59 9.80
C GLY A 245 16.62 -23.09 9.58
N GLY A 246 16.71 -23.52 8.31
CA GLY A 246 16.97 -24.91 7.96
C GLY A 246 18.34 -25.38 8.46
N TRP A 247 19.38 -24.57 8.28
CA TRP A 247 20.73 -24.86 8.78
C TRP A 247 20.77 -24.97 10.30
N LEU A 248 20.12 -24.04 11.03
CA LEU A 248 20.01 -24.13 12.49
C LEU A 248 19.31 -25.42 12.94
N ALA A 249 18.30 -25.87 12.21
CA ALA A 249 17.60 -27.12 12.48
C ALA A 249 18.41 -28.39 12.09
N THR A 250 19.54 -28.24 11.39
CA THR A 250 20.48 -29.36 11.16
C THR A 250 21.54 -29.50 12.26
N LEU A 251 21.71 -28.49 13.12
CA LEU A 251 22.66 -28.55 14.24
C LEU A 251 22.04 -29.38 15.38
N ASP A 252 22.73 -30.44 15.81
CA ASP A 252 22.41 -31.27 16.99
C ASP A 252 20.93 -31.69 17.11
N ASP A 253 20.28 -31.97 15.98
CA ASP A 253 18.86 -32.36 15.88
C ASP A 253 17.91 -31.40 16.65
N LEU A 254 18.22 -30.09 16.60
CA LEU A 254 17.35 -29.07 17.16
C LEU A 254 15.96 -29.19 16.53
N ALA A 255 14.97 -29.56 17.35
CA ALA A 255 13.58 -29.61 16.93
C ALA A 255 13.19 -28.29 16.23
N GLY A 256 12.50 -28.38 15.09
CA GLY A 256 12.28 -27.22 14.20
C GLY A 256 11.62 -26.00 14.87
N TYR A 257 10.86 -26.19 15.94
CA TYR A 257 10.28 -25.09 16.72
C TYR A 257 11.34 -24.25 17.47
N ARG A 258 12.46 -24.85 17.87
CA ARG A 258 13.59 -24.17 18.50
C ARG A 258 14.32 -23.29 17.49
N ALA A 259 14.55 -23.79 16.28
CA ALA A 259 15.09 -22.99 15.19
C ALA A 259 14.14 -21.83 14.82
N ALA A 260 12.83 -22.09 14.75
CA ALA A 260 11.82 -21.06 14.53
C ALA A 260 11.80 -20.00 15.65
N ALA A 261 12.04 -20.38 16.90
CA ALA A 261 12.17 -19.45 18.03
C ALA A 261 13.35 -18.50 17.87
N VAL A 262 14.52 -19.03 17.48
CA VAL A 262 15.74 -18.25 17.24
C VAL A 262 15.55 -17.29 16.07
N VAL A 263 15.04 -17.79 14.93
CA VAL A 263 14.81 -16.96 13.74
C VAL A 263 13.76 -15.89 14.02
N GLY A 264 12.59 -16.27 14.53
CA GLY A 264 11.50 -15.32 14.79
C GLY A 264 11.86 -14.28 15.85
N GLY A 265 12.41 -14.73 16.98
CA GLY A 265 12.86 -13.86 18.07
C GLY A 265 14.02 -12.95 17.64
N GLY A 266 14.99 -13.48 16.90
CA GLY A 266 16.11 -12.72 16.35
C GLY A 266 15.67 -11.65 15.35
N LEU A 267 14.71 -11.94 14.48
CA LEU A 267 14.16 -10.97 13.54
C LEU A 267 13.48 -9.80 14.24
N LEU A 268 12.73 -10.07 15.31
CA LEU A 268 12.14 -9.00 16.11
C LEU A 268 13.20 -8.21 16.88
N ALA A 269 14.17 -8.89 17.51
CA ALA A 269 15.26 -8.23 18.24
C ALA A 269 16.08 -7.30 17.33
N LEU A 270 16.39 -7.75 16.11
CA LEU A 270 17.22 -7.04 15.15
C LEU A 270 16.45 -6.07 14.27
N SER A 271 15.12 -6.00 14.37
CA SER A 271 14.27 -5.16 13.50
C SER A 271 14.65 -3.68 13.49
N GLY A 272 15.15 -3.14 14.60
CA GLY A 272 15.65 -1.75 14.68
C GLY A 272 16.86 -1.47 13.78
N THR A 273 17.58 -2.51 13.36
CA THR A 273 18.75 -2.40 12.48
C THR A 273 18.41 -2.44 10.99
N PHE A 274 17.16 -2.76 10.62
CA PHE A 274 16.77 -2.94 9.21
C PHE A 274 16.91 -1.65 8.39
N ALA A 275 16.44 -0.52 8.92
CA ALA A 275 16.56 0.78 8.25
C ALA A 275 18.03 1.20 8.03
N PRO A 276 18.91 1.26 9.07
CA PRO A 276 20.30 1.63 8.86
C PRO A 276 21.06 0.63 7.97
N LEU A 277 20.75 -0.67 8.04
CA LEU A 277 21.32 -1.67 7.15
C LEU A 277 20.96 -1.41 5.69
N VAL A 278 19.69 -1.12 5.40
CA VAL A 278 19.24 -0.83 4.04
C VAL A 278 19.82 0.47 3.51
N LEU A 279 19.94 1.51 4.34
CA LEU A 279 20.59 2.77 3.93
C LEU A 279 22.06 2.52 3.51
N ARG A 280 22.77 1.66 4.24
CA ARG A 280 24.14 1.24 3.89
C ARG A 280 24.17 0.43 2.60
N LEU A 281 23.29 -0.56 2.44
CA LEU A 281 23.20 -1.39 1.23
C LEU A 281 22.84 -0.58 -0.03
N ALA A 282 21.95 0.40 0.11
CA ALA A 282 21.53 1.28 -0.97
C ALA A 282 22.57 2.38 -1.31
N ARG A 283 23.61 2.51 -0.47
CA ARG A 283 24.65 3.55 -0.54
C ARG A 283 24.03 4.95 -0.55
N VAL A 284 23.09 5.21 0.34
CA VAL A 284 22.50 6.54 0.49
C VAL A 284 23.60 7.48 0.99
N PRO A 285 23.86 8.62 0.32
CA PRO A 285 24.82 9.61 0.80
C PRO A 285 24.36 10.10 2.19
N MET A 286 25.18 9.84 3.21
CA MET A 286 24.89 10.29 4.57
C MET A 286 25.46 11.69 4.76
N PRO A 287 24.70 12.61 5.37
CA PRO A 287 25.24 13.92 5.70
C PRO A 287 26.40 13.75 6.69
N VAL A 288 27.56 14.33 6.37
CA VAL A 288 28.68 14.44 7.29
C VAL A 288 28.32 15.52 8.31
N LEU A 289 28.13 15.15 9.57
CA LEU A 289 27.89 16.16 10.62
C LEU A 289 29.20 16.93 10.86
N PRO A 290 29.17 18.28 10.80
CA PRO A 290 30.32 19.11 11.12
C PRO A 290 30.82 18.79 12.54
N ARG A 291 32.12 18.48 12.68
CA ARG A 291 32.72 18.17 13.99
C ARG A 291 33.53 19.33 14.56
N SER A 292 33.82 20.33 13.73
CA SER A 292 34.53 21.54 14.10
C SER A 292 33.84 22.78 13.54
N THR A 293 34.13 23.94 14.12
CA THR A 293 33.67 25.24 13.58
C THR A 293 34.20 25.50 12.18
N ALA A 294 35.39 24.97 11.84
CA ALA A 294 35.94 25.03 10.49
C ALA A 294 35.10 24.24 9.47
N ASP A 295 34.51 23.11 9.88
CA ASP A 295 33.64 22.30 9.02
C ASP A 295 32.28 22.97 8.76
N LEU A 296 31.82 23.88 9.64
CA LEU A 296 30.60 24.66 9.41
C LEU A 296 30.78 25.73 8.33
N VAL A 297 32.02 26.20 8.14
CA VAL A 297 32.35 27.22 7.14
C VAL A 297 32.72 26.57 5.79
N ARG A 298 33.11 25.29 5.80
CA ARG A 298 33.38 24.52 4.58
C ARG A 298 32.07 24.24 3.85
N ASP A 299 31.92 24.86 2.68
CA ASP A 299 30.84 24.54 1.73
C ASP A 299 31.22 23.29 0.93
N GLU A 300 31.06 22.11 1.56
CA GLU A 300 31.31 20.85 0.86
C GLU A 300 30.28 20.65 -0.26
N PRO A 301 30.74 20.30 -1.48
CA PRO A 301 29.83 20.12 -2.62
C PRO A 301 28.83 19.01 -2.31
N GLN A 302 27.54 19.38 -2.29
CA GLN A 302 26.46 18.45 -2.04
C GLN A 302 26.37 17.40 -3.17
N PRO A 303 26.04 16.14 -2.84
CA PRO A 303 25.86 15.11 -3.86
C PRO A 303 24.74 15.51 -4.82
N PRO A 304 24.88 15.24 -6.12
CA PRO A 304 23.89 15.64 -7.11
C PRO A 304 22.53 14.96 -6.82
N LEU A 305 21.46 15.75 -6.83
CA LEU A 305 20.09 15.32 -6.48
C LEU A 305 19.63 14.04 -7.21
N PRO A 306 19.91 13.81 -8.51
CA PRO A 306 19.50 12.58 -9.19
C PRO A 306 20.12 11.31 -8.58
N LEU A 307 21.37 11.39 -8.09
CA LEU A 307 22.02 10.25 -7.43
C LEU A 307 21.35 9.95 -6.09
N VAL A 308 21.04 10.99 -5.32
CA VAL A 308 20.33 10.87 -4.04
C VAL A 308 18.94 10.24 -4.25
N HIS A 309 18.16 10.73 -5.21
CA HIS A 309 16.84 10.18 -5.52
C HIS A 309 16.91 8.70 -5.93
N SER A 310 17.90 8.32 -6.75
CA SER A 310 18.09 6.92 -7.14
C SER A 310 18.46 6.03 -5.94
N ALA A 311 19.31 6.52 -5.03
CA ALA A 311 19.72 5.77 -3.83
C ALA A 311 18.55 5.61 -2.86
N VAL A 312 17.74 6.65 -2.66
CA VAL A 312 16.54 6.61 -1.83
C VAL A 312 15.49 5.65 -2.41
N ALA A 313 15.26 5.68 -3.73
CA ALA A 313 14.34 4.74 -4.38
C ALA A 313 14.80 3.27 -4.24
N ARG A 314 16.12 3.02 -4.34
CA ARG A 314 16.69 1.69 -4.05
C ARG A 314 16.49 1.30 -2.58
N ALA A 315 16.72 2.22 -1.64
CA ALA A 315 16.52 1.99 -0.21
C ALA A 315 15.06 1.67 0.11
N ASP A 316 14.09 2.40 -0.45
CA ASP A 316 12.66 2.11 -0.27
C ASP A 316 12.30 0.71 -0.77
N GLY A 317 12.76 0.34 -1.97
CA GLY A 317 12.53 -0.99 -2.53
C GLY A 317 13.15 -2.10 -1.69
N LEU A 318 14.39 -1.90 -1.22
CA LEU A 318 15.10 -2.87 -0.37
C LEU A 318 14.42 -3.02 1.00
N LEU A 319 14.05 -1.92 1.65
CA LEU A 319 13.41 -1.93 2.96
C LEU A 319 12.03 -2.58 2.88
N THR A 320 11.22 -2.21 1.88
CA THR A 320 9.90 -2.81 1.66
C THR A 320 10.01 -4.33 1.46
N GLY A 321 10.99 -4.78 0.68
CA GLY A 321 11.23 -6.19 0.46
C GLY A 321 11.71 -6.91 1.71
N LEU A 322 12.70 -6.35 2.42
CA LEU A 322 13.21 -6.88 3.68
C LEU A 322 12.07 -7.07 4.69
N LEU A 323 11.26 -6.04 4.92
CA LEU A 323 10.11 -6.12 5.82
C LEU A 323 9.11 -7.19 5.37
N ALA A 324 8.75 -7.24 4.08
CA ALA A 324 7.83 -8.25 3.57
C ALA A 324 8.36 -9.69 3.71
N GLY A 325 9.64 -9.92 3.41
CA GLY A 325 10.28 -11.23 3.55
C GLY A 325 10.38 -11.68 5.01
N THR A 326 10.81 -10.78 5.91
CA THR A 326 10.86 -11.07 7.35
C THR A 326 9.48 -11.36 7.93
N SER A 327 8.45 -10.59 7.56
CA SER A 327 7.07 -10.82 7.96
C SER A 327 6.55 -12.20 7.52
N ALA A 328 6.83 -12.61 6.28
CA ALA A 328 6.42 -13.92 5.79
C ALA A 328 7.08 -15.07 6.57
N VAL A 329 8.37 -14.93 6.89
CA VAL A 329 9.11 -15.93 7.68
C VAL A 329 8.61 -15.96 9.13
N VAL A 330 8.38 -14.79 9.75
CA VAL A 330 7.87 -14.71 11.12
C VAL A 330 6.48 -15.33 11.23
N LEU A 331 5.60 -15.10 10.24
CA LEU A 331 4.31 -15.77 10.16
C LEU A 331 4.46 -17.29 10.17
N TYR A 332 5.39 -17.83 9.36
CA TYR A 332 5.66 -19.27 9.36
C TYR A 332 6.24 -19.75 10.71
N CYS A 333 7.18 -19.02 11.30
CA CYS A 333 7.75 -19.34 12.62
C CYS A 333 6.67 -19.41 13.70
N GLN A 334 5.70 -18.49 13.70
CA GLN A 334 4.58 -18.50 14.65
C GLN A 334 3.72 -19.77 14.50
N ILE A 335 3.44 -20.20 13.27
CA ILE A 335 2.70 -21.45 13.01
C ILE A 335 3.47 -22.66 13.53
N VAL A 336 4.79 -22.72 13.33
CA VAL A 336 5.62 -23.82 13.84
C VAL A 336 5.66 -23.83 15.38
N LEU A 337 5.80 -22.66 16.00
CA LEU A 337 5.84 -22.50 17.46
C LEU A 337 4.53 -22.92 18.12
N VAL A 338 3.38 -22.49 17.58
CA VAL A 338 2.07 -22.88 18.14
C VAL A 338 1.82 -24.38 17.99
N ARG A 339 2.23 -24.99 16.86
CA ARG A 339 2.09 -26.44 16.65
C ARG A 339 2.93 -27.28 17.61
N ALA A 340 4.07 -26.78 18.07
CA ALA A 340 4.88 -27.46 19.07
C ALA A 340 4.18 -27.56 20.45
N GLY A 341 3.28 -26.61 20.74
CA GLY A 341 2.58 -26.54 22.02
C GLY A 341 3.49 -26.13 23.19
N GLY A 342 2.87 -25.97 24.36
CA GLY A 342 3.56 -25.56 25.59
C GLY A 342 3.54 -24.05 25.86
N THR A 343 3.82 -23.70 27.11
CA THR A 343 3.70 -22.32 27.60
C THR A 343 4.75 -21.38 27.00
N ALA A 344 6.01 -21.82 26.90
CA ALA A 344 7.09 -20.99 26.38
C ALA A 344 6.89 -20.57 24.90
N PRO A 345 6.54 -21.47 23.96
CA PRO A 345 6.24 -21.08 22.58
C PRO A 345 5.03 -20.14 22.47
N VAL A 346 3.97 -20.34 23.28
CA VAL A 346 2.79 -19.46 23.31
C VAL A 346 3.14 -18.05 23.77
N VAL A 347 3.96 -17.92 24.82
CA VAL A 347 4.48 -16.62 25.27
C VAL A 347 5.32 -15.97 24.18
N LEU A 348 6.21 -16.73 23.52
CA LEU A 348 7.03 -16.20 22.44
C LEU A 348 6.19 -15.69 21.26
N VAL A 349 5.16 -16.44 20.85
CA VAL A 349 4.24 -16.01 19.77
C VAL A 349 3.49 -14.75 20.17
N SER A 350 3.11 -14.61 21.45
CA SER A 350 2.47 -13.40 21.97
C SER A 350 3.39 -12.17 21.88
N LEU A 351 4.67 -12.33 22.23
CA LEU A 351 5.67 -11.27 22.09
C LEU A 351 5.91 -10.93 20.62
N LEU A 352 6.01 -11.92 19.73
CA LEU A 352 6.15 -11.67 18.29
C LEU A 352 4.94 -10.93 17.71
N ALA A 353 3.72 -11.36 18.06
CA ALA A 353 2.50 -10.72 17.60
C ALA A 353 2.44 -9.24 18.01
N LEU A 354 2.64 -8.97 19.31
CA LEU A 354 2.58 -7.62 19.84
C LEU A 354 3.75 -6.76 19.34
N GLY A 355 4.95 -7.33 19.22
CA GLY A 355 6.13 -6.64 18.72
C GLY A 355 5.98 -6.17 17.28
N PHE A 356 5.51 -7.04 16.39
CA PHE A 356 5.27 -6.67 14.98
C PHE A 356 4.12 -5.67 14.81
N LEU A 357 3.06 -5.75 15.64
CA LEU A 357 1.99 -4.74 15.67
C LEU A 357 2.49 -3.37 16.14
N MET A 358 3.38 -3.33 17.14
CA MET A 358 3.98 -2.08 17.61
C MET A 358 4.95 -1.49 16.58
N ARG A 359 5.82 -2.33 16.00
CA ARG A 359 6.76 -1.93 14.94
C ARG A 359 6.05 -1.35 13.72
N ALA A 360 4.85 -1.82 13.38
CA ALA A 360 4.07 -1.27 12.28
C ALA A 360 3.81 0.25 12.41
N ARG A 361 3.87 0.82 13.63
CA ARG A 361 3.71 2.26 13.85
C ARG A 361 4.92 3.08 13.40
N LEU A 362 6.12 2.49 13.38
CA LEU A 362 7.37 3.16 13.00
C LEU A 362 7.47 3.42 11.49
N TYR A 363 6.67 2.69 10.68
CA TYR A 363 6.70 2.78 9.22
C TYR A 363 5.42 3.44 8.71
N PRO A 364 5.45 4.72 8.29
CA PRO A 364 4.25 5.43 7.84
C PRO A 364 3.76 4.96 6.45
N ILE A 365 4.63 4.33 5.65
CA ILE A 365 4.34 3.92 4.28
C ILE A 365 3.53 2.63 4.29
N LEU A 366 2.36 2.63 3.62
CA LEU A 366 1.42 1.49 3.59
C LEU A 366 2.10 0.16 3.19
N ARG A 367 2.93 0.21 2.14
CA ARG A 367 3.63 -0.98 1.60
C ARG A 367 4.61 -1.61 2.61
N GLN A 368 5.14 -0.83 3.53
CA GLN A 368 6.06 -1.28 4.59
C GLN A 368 5.28 -1.67 5.87
N ARG A 369 4.18 -0.97 6.14
CA ARG A 369 3.32 -1.18 7.31
C ARG A 369 2.47 -2.44 7.23
N VAL A 370 1.87 -2.73 6.07
CA VAL A 370 0.96 -3.86 5.87
C VAL A 370 1.63 -5.21 6.19
N PRO A 371 2.84 -5.53 5.71
CA PRO A 371 3.49 -6.80 6.06
C PRO A 371 3.72 -6.98 7.56
N LEU A 372 4.08 -5.90 8.27
CA LEU A 372 4.29 -5.95 9.73
C LEU A 372 2.97 -6.18 10.48
N LEU A 373 1.90 -5.52 10.05
CA LEU A 373 0.56 -5.77 10.59
C LEU A 373 0.12 -7.21 10.32
N LEU A 374 0.34 -7.74 9.12
CA LEU A 374 -0.01 -9.13 8.79
C LEU A 374 0.76 -10.13 9.66
N ALA A 375 2.06 -9.92 9.89
CA ALA A 375 2.86 -10.76 10.78
C ALA A 375 2.42 -10.67 12.26
N GLY A 376 1.96 -9.49 12.69
CA GLY A 376 1.40 -9.30 14.02
C GLY A 376 0.05 -9.99 14.19
N MET A 377 -0.85 -9.77 13.23
CA MET A 377 -2.19 -10.35 13.19
C MET A 377 -2.17 -11.87 13.01
N SER A 378 -1.23 -12.42 12.23
CA SER A 378 -1.07 -13.86 12.11
C SER A 378 -0.76 -14.51 13.46
N GLY A 379 0.00 -13.82 14.32
CA GLY A 379 0.36 -14.33 15.64
C GLY A 379 -0.84 -14.39 16.57
N LEU A 380 -1.66 -13.33 16.56
CA LEU A 380 -2.94 -13.33 17.26
C LEU A 380 -3.88 -14.43 16.75
N GLY A 381 -3.94 -14.64 15.43
CA GLY A 381 -4.67 -15.74 14.82
C GLY A 381 -4.16 -17.11 15.24
N CYS A 382 -2.83 -17.29 15.29
CA CYS A 382 -2.21 -18.53 15.77
C CYS A 382 -2.51 -18.78 17.25
N LEU A 383 -2.54 -17.75 18.10
CA LEU A 383 -2.89 -17.89 19.52
C LEU A 383 -4.37 -18.25 19.71
N ALA A 384 -5.27 -17.70 18.89
CA ALA A 384 -6.68 -18.04 18.89
C ALA A 384 -6.93 -19.48 18.38
N ALA A 385 -6.21 -19.90 17.33
CA ALA A 385 -6.37 -21.21 16.71
C ALA A 385 -5.60 -22.34 17.41
N GLY A 386 -4.51 -22.02 18.12
CA GLY A 386 -3.62 -22.99 18.75
C GLY A 386 -4.34 -23.99 19.67
N PRO A 387 -5.21 -23.54 20.59
CA PRO A 387 -6.00 -24.44 21.44
C PRO A 387 -6.94 -25.37 20.65
N LEU A 388 -7.44 -24.94 19.49
CA LEU A 388 -8.28 -25.76 18.60
C LEU A 388 -7.45 -26.86 17.92
N MET A 389 -6.20 -26.55 17.57
CA MET A 389 -5.29 -27.51 16.92
C MET A 389 -4.78 -28.59 17.89
N ALA A 390 -4.71 -28.29 19.18
CA ALA A 390 -4.28 -29.23 20.22
C ALA A 390 -5.41 -30.18 20.72
N GLY A 391 -6.56 -30.23 20.03
CA GLY A 391 -7.69 -31.09 20.40
C GLY A 391 -8.50 -30.59 21.61
N GLY A 392 -8.32 -29.32 22.01
CA GLY A 392 -9.11 -28.69 23.06
C GLY A 392 -10.55 -28.42 22.61
N ALA A 393 -11.49 -28.41 23.56
CA ALA A 393 -12.88 -28.04 23.29
C ALA A 393 -12.97 -26.62 22.69
N LEU A 394 -13.94 -26.40 21.78
CA LEU A 394 -14.24 -25.08 21.18
C LEU A 394 -14.55 -23.99 22.21
N LEU A 395 -15.05 -24.38 23.40
CA LEU A 395 -15.53 -23.48 24.45
C LEU A 395 -14.48 -22.49 25.00
N PRO A 396 -13.23 -22.88 25.36
CA PRO A 396 -12.21 -21.94 25.82
C PRO A 396 -11.51 -21.12 24.73
N ALA A 397 -11.48 -21.59 23.46
CA ALA A 397 -10.79 -20.90 22.37
C ALA A 397 -11.64 -19.78 21.73
N ALA A 398 -12.95 -19.99 21.65
CA ALA A 398 -13.92 -19.03 21.13
C ALA A 398 -13.87 -17.63 21.80
N PRO A 399 -13.84 -17.50 23.14
CA PRO A 399 -13.78 -16.18 23.78
C PRO A 399 -12.46 -15.45 23.51
N LEU A 400 -11.32 -16.15 23.42
CA LEU A 400 -10.04 -15.54 23.07
C LEU A 400 -10.04 -15.03 21.63
N ALA A 401 -10.53 -15.83 20.69
CA ALA A 401 -10.68 -15.45 19.29
C ALA A 401 -11.61 -14.22 19.13
N LEU A 402 -12.74 -14.21 19.84
CA LEU A 402 -13.68 -13.09 19.87
C LEU A 402 -13.06 -11.85 20.49
N ALA A 403 -12.31 -11.96 21.59
CA ALA A 403 -11.63 -10.84 22.23
C ALA A 403 -10.54 -10.24 21.33
N VAL A 404 -9.77 -11.07 20.64
CA VAL A 404 -8.78 -10.64 19.64
C VAL A 404 -9.45 -9.91 18.48
N ALA A 405 -10.52 -10.48 17.93
CA ALA A 405 -11.26 -9.88 16.82
C ALA A 405 -11.90 -8.55 17.23
N ALA A 406 -12.61 -8.52 18.36
CA ALA A 406 -13.24 -7.32 18.90
C ALA A 406 -12.20 -6.24 19.23
N GLY A 407 -11.07 -6.61 19.86
CA GLY A 407 -9.98 -5.70 20.17
C GLY A 407 -9.34 -5.10 18.92
N SER A 408 -9.17 -5.89 17.85
CA SER A 408 -8.63 -5.43 16.57
C SER A 408 -9.58 -4.44 15.87
N VAL A 409 -10.88 -4.76 15.85
CA VAL A 409 -11.92 -3.88 15.30
C VAL A 409 -12.01 -2.59 16.09
N ALA A 410 -12.08 -2.67 17.42
CA ALA A 410 -12.14 -1.53 18.31
C ALA A 410 -10.89 -0.64 18.16
N ALA A 411 -9.70 -1.22 18.14
CA ALA A 411 -8.46 -0.48 17.91
C ALA A 411 -8.45 0.23 16.55
N GLY A 412 -8.92 -0.43 15.48
CA GLY A 412 -9.05 0.18 14.16
C GLY A 412 -9.98 1.40 14.16
N VAL A 413 -11.16 1.27 14.78
CA VAL A 413 -12.13 2.37 14.87
C VAL A 413 -11.62 3.52 15.74
N LEU A 414 -11.09 3.22 16.92
CA LEU A 414 -10.58 4.22 17.88
C LEU A 414 -9.36 4.97 17.36
N LEU A 415 -8.41 4.28 16.72
CA LEU A 415 -7.18 4.88 16.21
C LEU A 415 -7.39 5.61 14.87
N SER A 416 -8.50 5.36 14.15
CA SER A 416 -8.80 6.07 12.89
C SER A 416 -9.35 7.48 13.12
N THR A 417 -10.00 7.73 14.26
CA THR A 417 -10.75 8.97 14.53
C THR A 417 -10.06 9.90 15.51
N ARG A 418 -9.10 9.41 16.30
CA ARG A 418 -8.43 10.20 17.35
C ARG A 418 -6.97 10.47 17.00
N ARG A 419 -6.56 11.73 17.11
CA ARG A 419 -5.13 12.10 17.10
C ARG A 419 -4.46 11.36 18.27
N ALA A 420 -3.33 10.70 18.00
CA ALA A 420 -2.61 9.93 19.00
C ALA A 420 -2.17 10.86 20.15
N ASN A 421 -2.62 10.55 21.38
CA ASN A 421 -2.20 11.26 22.57
C ASN A 421 -0.67 11.10 22.78
N PRO A 422 0.10 12.18 22.95
CA PRO A 422 1.56 12.11 23.16
C PRO A 422 1.99 11.11 24.25
N TYR A 423 1.22 11.01 25.35
CA TYR A 423 1.51 10.07 26.43
C TYR A 423 1.40 8.60 25.98
N LEU A 424 0.41 8.27 25.14
CA LEU A 424 0.25 6.91 24.60
C LEU A 424 1.38 6.54 23.64
N GLY A 425 1.94 7.53 22.93
CA GLY A 425 3.16 7.34 22.13
C GLY A 425 4.33 6.91 23.02
N ARG A 426 4.54 7.62 24.13
CA ARG A 426 5.62 7.33 25.06
C ARG A 426 5.46 5.97 25.77
N PHE A 427 4.25 5.60 26.16
CA PHE A 427 3.98 4.26 26.69
C PHE A 427 4.25 3.16 25.65
N ALA A 428 3.91 3.40 24.38
CA ALA A 428 4.21 2.45 23.32
C ALA A 428 5.72 2.26 23.11
N GLU A 429 6.52 3.34 23.20
CA GLU A 429 7.99 3.26 23.14
C GLU A 429 8.56 2.41 24.28
N TYR A 430 8.10 2.62 25.52
CA TYR A 430 8.57 1.81 26.66
C TYR A 430 8.11 0.34 26.55
N ALA A 431 6.87 0.10 26.11
CA ALA A 431 6.37 -1.24 25.88
C ALA A 431 7.16 -1.97 24.79
N GLU A 432 7.55 -1.25 23.73
CA GLU A 432 8.39 -1.79 22.66
C GLU A 432 9.78 -2.18 23.16
N ILE A 433 10.43 -1.33 23.96
CA ILE A 433 11.73 -1.64 24.58
C ILE A 433 11.62 -2.87 25.48
N LEU A 434 10.61 -2.91 26.36
CA LEU A 434 10.40 -4.04 27.26
C LEU A 434 10.18 -5.34 26.48
N LEU A 435 9.40 -5.29 25.41
CA LEU A 435 9.10 -6.44 24.58
C LEU A 435 10.32 -6.97 23.82
N VAL A 436 11.15 -6.06 23.29
CA VAL A 436 12.43 -6.42 22.66
C VAL A 436 13.40 -7.00 23.69
N VAL A 437 13.45 -6.48 24.92
CA VAL A 437 14.28 -7.04 25.99
C VAL A 437 13.77 -8.43 26.43
N ALA A 438 12.46 -8.61 26.52
CA ALA A 438 11.83 -9.86 26.94
C ALA A 438 12.01 -11.01 25.91
N ILE A 439 12.29 -10.71 24.65
CA ILE A 439 12.42 -11.74 23.61
C ILE A 439 13.59 -12.70 23.89
N VAL A 440 14.72 -12.18 24.38
CA VAL A 440 15.93 -12.95 24.64
C VAL A 440 15.71 -14.02 25.71
N PRO A 441 15.25 -13.69 26.94
CA PRO A 441 15.00 -14.71 27.95
C PRO A 441 13.91 -15.70 27.53
N VAL A 442 12.87 -15.27 26.82
CA VAL A 442 11.82 -16.18 26.37
C VAL A 442 12.32 -17.14 25.29
N VAL A 443 13.17 -16.68 24.36
CA VAL A 443 13.84 -17.59 23.40
C VAL A 443 14.72 -18.59 24.14
N CYS A 444 15.51 -18.15 25.12
CA CYS A 444 16.31 -19.06 25.96
C CYS A 444 15.44 -20.11 26.69
N TRP A 445 14.24 -19.71 27.12
CA TRP A 445 13.28 -20.63 27.72
C TRP A 445 12.76 -21.68 26.74
N VAL A 446 12.39 -21.27 25.52
CA VAL A 446 11.94 -22.19 24.45
C VAL A 446 13.05 -23.17 24.06
N LEU A 447 14.30 -22.72 24.07
CA LEU A 447 15.48 -23.57 23.85
C LEU A 447 15.75 -24.56 24.99
N GLY A 448 15.09 -24.41 26.14
CA GLY A 448 15.29 -25.27 27.31
C GLY A 448 16.57 -24.95 28.10
N LEU A 449 17.22 -23.81 27.85
CA LEU A 449 18.49 -23.45 28.50
C LEU A 449 18.36 -23.32 30.02
N TYR A 450 17.23 -22.80 30.52
CA TYR A 450 16.99 -22.73 31.96
C TYR A 450 16.79 -24.10 32.62
N ALA A 451 16.29 -25.10 31.88
CA ALA A 451 16.19 -26.45 32.39
C ALA A 451 17.57 -27.11 32.40
N LEU A 452 18.39 -26.88 31.36
CA LEU A 452 19.77 -27.34 31.28
C LEU A 452 20.61 -26.81 32.44
N VAL A 453 20.58 -25.49 32.70
CA VAL A 453 21.36 -24.87 33.79
C VAL A 453 20.91 -25.37 35.16
N ARG A 454 19.60 -25.57 35.38
CA ARG A 454 19.10 -26.16 36.63
C ARG A 454 19.56 -27.61 36.79
N GLY A 455 19.54 -28.42 35.73
CA GLY A 455 19.99 -29.81 35.77
C GLY A 455 21.51 -29.97 35.99
N LEU A 456 22.31 -28.95 35.68
CA LEU A 456 23.74 -28.94 36.04
C LEU A 456 23.96 -28.68 37.54
N GLY A 457 22.98 -28.11 38.25
CA GLY A 457 23.03 -27.79 39.66
C GLY A 457 22.46 -28.85 40.60
N GLY A 458 21.84 -29.92 40.07
CA GLY A 458 21.14 -30.97 40.83
C GLY A 458 19.64 -30.95 40.62
#